data_AF-A0A151WGA9-F1
#
_entry.id   AF-A0A151WGA9-F1
#
_cell.length_a   1.000
_cell.length_b   1.000
_cell.length_c   1.000
_cell.angle_alpha   90.00
_cell.angle_beta   90.00
_cell.angle_gamma   90.00
#
_symmetry.space_group_name_H-M   'P 1'
#
loop_
_entity.id
_entity.type
_entity.pdbx_description
1 polymer ?
#
loop_
_entity_poly.entity_id
_entity_poly.type
_entity_poly.pdbx_seq_one_letter_code
_entity_poly.pdbx_strand_id
1 'polypeptide(L)'
;MGSRLRNIKKTAKLGGKGKLTDVLIKKLTTYYGLAIQRNSESKDMMRKEIMATYYHSISTDEKPQHQFCPTGVDTWCAYNIAQSKNMPYTHKDPLHPDVQTSILPIYEDLSRDDLLERCVGGFTQNANESFNSTIWRLAPKHLHCGSKIIEIAAYLVAGIFNDGYSFILKVMNDLELQIGKECQFFANDYDAHRVQRQNRRSLSSSKEARTARKGKKTAEMDDYLEIEDPTNFVVHCLDDYLEIEGLLYGPGIAE
;
A
#
# COMPACT_ATOMS: atom_id res chain seq x y z
N MET A 1 4.39 -7.15 -2.67
CA MET A 1 5.18 -6.79 -3.87
C MET A 1 6.56 -6.22 -3.52
N GLY A 2 6.67 -4.98 -3.00
CA GLY A 2 7.95 -4.29 -2.82
C GLY A 2 9.05 -5.06 -2.08
N SER A 3 8.74 -5.72 -0.96
CA SER A 3 9.74 -6.53 -0.23
C SER A 3 10.27 -7.71 -1.05
N ARG A 4 9.41 -8.40 -1.80
CA ARG A 4 9.82 -9.51 -2.68
C ARG A 4 10.72 -9.02 -3.81
N LEU A 5 10.39 -7.87 -4.41
CA LEU A 5 11.21 -7.24 -5.45
C LEU A 5 12.59 -6.80 -4.91
N ARG A 6 12.65 -6.24 -3.69
CA ARG A 6 13.92 -5.90 -3.04
C ARG A 6 14.75 -7.13 -2.71
N ASN A 7 14.11 -8.22 -2.31
CA ASN A 7 14.80 -9.48 -2.03
C ASN A 7 15.39 -10.07 -3.32
N ILE A 8 14.61 -10.14 -4.41
CA ILE A 8 15.13 -10.70 -5.67
C ILE A 8 16.21 -9.82 -6.31
N LYS A 9 16.11 -8.49 -6.16
CA LYS A 9 17.19 -7.55 -6.52
C LYS A 9 18.52 -7.95 -5.88
N LYS A 10 18.50 -8.34 -4.60
CA LYS A 10 19.70 -8.76 -3.85
C LYS A 10 20.15 -10.17 -4.22
N THR A 11 19.25 -11.15 -4.21
CA THR A 11 19.61 -12.57 -4.40
C THR A 11 20.04 -12.88 -5.83
N ALA A 12 19.33 -12.34 -6.82
CA ALA A 12 19.63 -12.54 -8.24
C ALA A 12 20.58 -11.47 -8.82
N LYS A 13 21.12 -10.57 -7.97
CA LYS A 13 22.03 -9.48 -8.38
C LYS A 13 21.49 -8.64 -9.55
N LEU A 14 20.20 -8.30 -9.49
CA LEU A 14 19.49 -7.54 -10.54
C LEU A 14 19.49 -6.02 -10.28
N GLY A 15 20.42 -5.52 -9.47
CA GLY A 15 20.60 -4.09 -9.27
C GLY A 15 21.37 -3.43 -10.42
N GLY A 16 21.23 -2.11 -10.55
CA GLY A 16 21.98 -1.32 -11.54
C GLY A 16 21.09 -0.62 -12.56
N LYS A 17 21.71 0.27 -13.37
CA LYS A 17 21.03 1.02 -14.44
C LYS A 17 20.38 0.06 -15.43
N GLY A 18 19.13 0.32 -15.80
CA GLY A 18 18.35 -0.53 -16.71
C GLY A 18 17.81 -1.83 -16.09
N LYS A 19 18.06 -2.11 -14.80
CA LYS A 19 17.51 -3.27 -14.08
C LYS A 19 16.58 -2.82 -12.93
N LEU A 20 16.52 -3.56 -11.81
CA LEU A 20 15.65 -3.24 -10.67
C LEU A 20 16.24 -2.09 -9.83
N THR A 21 15.92 -0.85 -10.21
CA THR A 21 16.16 0.35 -9.39
C THR A 21 15.08 0.49 -8.29
N ASP A 22 15.37 1.24 -7.23
CA ASP A 22 14.38 1.44 -6.15
C ASP A 22 13.18 2.27 -6.61
N VAL A 23 13.39 3.17 -7.57
CA VAL A 23 12.33 3.91 -8.26
C VAL A 23 11.40 2.96 -9.01
N LEU A 24 11.96 2.04 -9.81
CA LEU A 24 11.17 1.03 -10.52
C LEU A 24 10.41 0.12 -9.55
N ILE A 25 11.04 -0.34 -8.47
CA ILE A 25 10.37 -1.15 -7.45
C ILE A 25 9.18 -0.42 -6.83
N LYS A 26 9.34 0.88 -6.53
CA LYS A 26 8.27 1.73 -6.01
C LYS A 26 7.13 1.88 -7.02
N LYS A 27 7.44 2.07 -8.29
CA LYS A 27 6.48 2.14 -9.40
C LYS A 27 5.66 0.85 -9.52
N LEU A 28 6.32 -0.31 -9.67
CA LEU A 28 5.66 -1.62 -9.78
C LEU A 28 4.79 -1.94 -8.54
N THR A 29 5.28 -1.59 -7.35
CA THR A 29 4.51 -1.78 -6.10
C THR A 29 3.26 -0.89 -6.07
N THR A 30 3.35 0.33 -6.61
CA THR A 30 2.22 1.26 -6.65
C THR A 30 1.17 0.80 -7.64
N TYR A 31 1.56 0.36 -8.84
CA TYR A 31 0.64 -0.21 -9.82
C TYR A 31 -0.09 -1.44 -9.30
N TYR A 32 0.62 -2.37 -8.64
CA TYR A 32 0.00 -3.52 -7.99
C TYR A 32 -1.09 -3.09 -6.98
N GLY A 33 -0.79 -2.09 -6.13
CA GLY A 33 -1.75 -1.56 -5.18
C GLY A 33 -2.96 -0.88 -5.84
N LEU A 34 -2.75 -0.19 -6.96
CA LEU A 34 -3.82 0.44 -7.74
C LEU A 34 -4.73 -0.60 -8.40
N ALA A 35 -4.16 -1.67 -8.98
CA ALA A 35 -4.91 -2.75 -9.61
C ALA A 35 -5.89 -3.42 -8.64
N ILE A 36 -5.47 -3.65 -7.39
CA ILE A 36 -6.35 -4.18 -6.33
C ILE A 36 -7.41 -3.15 -5.92
N GLN A 37 -7.00 -1.90 -5.71
CA GLN A 37 -7.91 -0.85 -5.21
C GLN A 37 -9.03 -0.50 -6.23
N ARG A 38 -8.71 -0.46 -7.52
CA ARG A 38 -9.68 -0.17 -8.59
C ARG A 38 -10.69 -1.29 -8.80
N ASN A 39 -10.28 -2.53 -8.59
CA ASN A 39 -11.09 -3.72 -8.84
C ASN A 39 -11.49 -4.42 -7.54
N SER A 40 -11.72 -3.66 -6.46
CA SER A 40 -12.01 -4.21 -5.13
C SER A 40 -13.20 -5.17 -5.06
N GLU A 41 -14.06 -5.17 -6.08
CA GLU A 41 -15.28 -5.98 -6.17
C GLU A 41 -15.09 -7.30 -6.94
N SER A 42 -13.96 -7.48 -7.65
CA SER A 42 -13.76 -8.66 -8.50
C SER A 42 -12.31 -9.12 -8.50
N LYS A 43 -12.06 -10.31 -7.94
CA LYS A 43 -10.74 -10.95 -7.96
C LYS A 43 -10.24 -11.20 -9.38
N ASP A 44 -11.13 -11.51 -10.32
CA ASP A 44 -10.76 -11.77 -11.72
C ASP A 44 -10.28 -10.48 -12.41
N MET A 45 -10.95 -9.36 -12.13
CA MET A 45 -10.53 -8.06 -12.63
C MET A 45 -9.23 -7.59 -11.97
N MET A 46 -9.03 -7.86 -10.67
CA MET A 46 -7.74 -7.64 -10.01
C MET A 46 -6.62 -8.43 -10.70
N ARG A 47 -6.81 -9.73 -10.92
CA ARG A 47 -5.83 -10.59 -11.59
C ARG A 47 -5.48 -10.04 -12.96
N LYS A 48 -6.51 -9.69 -13.73
CA LYS A 48 -6.36 -9.12 -15.07
C LYS A 48 -5.54 -7.82 -15.04
N GLU A 49 -5.88 -6.86 -14.18
CA GLU A 49 -5.16 -5.58 -14.11
C GLU A 49 -3.75 -5.74 -13.52
N ILE A 50 -3.54 -6.64 -12.55
CA ILE A 50 -2.19 -6.97 -12.04
C ILE A 50 -1.31 -7.50 -13.16
N MET A 51 -1.78 -8.52 -13.90
CA MET A 51 -1.03 -9.08 -15.02
C MET A 51 -0.85 -8.06 -16.16
N ALA A 52 -1.84 -7.20 -16.40
CA ALA A 52 -1.70 -6.10 -17.36
C ALA A 52 -0.49 -5.21 -17.06
N THR A 53 -0.22 -4.89 -15.80
CA THR A 53 0.95 -4.06 -15.44
C THR A 53 2.29 -4.74 -15.75
N TYR A 54 2.35 -6.07 -15.62
CA TYR A 54 3.54 -6.85 -16.02
C TYR A 54 3.72 -6.82 -17.54
N TYR A 55 2.69 -7.22 -18.29
CA TYR A 55 2.74 -7.28 -19.75
C TYR A 55 2.98 -5.91 -20.40
N HIS A 56 2.39 -4.86 -19.83
CA HIS A 56 2.63 -3.48 -20.22
C HIS A 56 4.11 -3.09 -20.08
N SER A 57 4.77 -3.53 -19.00
CA SER A 57 6.17 -3.20 -18.72
C SER A 57 7.18 -3.93 -19.61
N ILE A 58 6.76 -4.97 -20.33
CA ILE A 58 7.59 -5.76 -21.24
C ILE A 58 7.17 -5.63 -22.72
N SER A 59 6.22 -4.73 -22.99
CA SER A 59 5.65 -4.50 -24.32
C SER A 59 6.64 -3.74 -25.20
N THR A 60 6.72 -4.10 -26.47
CA THR A 60 7.52 -3.39 -27.49
C THR A 60 6.67 -3.04 -28.71
N ASP A 61 7.21 -2.24 -29.63
CA ASP A 61 6.53 -1.90 -30.89
C ASP A 61 6.32 -3.15 -31.76
N GLU A 62 7.26 -4.10 -31.78
CA GLU A 62 7.15 -5.35 -32.53
C GLU A 62 6.21 -6.35 -31.85
N LYS A 63 6.15 -6.32 -30.52
CA LYS A 63 5.33 -7.24 -29.71
C LYS A 63 4.50 -6.45 -28.67
N PRO A 64 3.42 -5.79 -29.10
CA PRO A 64 2.52 -5.08 -28.20
C PRO A 64 1.75 -6.07 -27.31
N GLN A 65 1.87 -5.93 -25.98
CA GLN A 65 1.27 -6.84 -24.99
C GLN A 65 0.27 -6.11 -24.08
N HIS A 66 -0.73 -5.45 -24.68
CA HIS A 66 -1.76 -4.67 -23.96
C HIS A 66 -3.11 -5.41 -23.84
N GLN A 67 -3.15 -6.72 -24.08
CA GLN A 67 -4.39 -7.52 -24.12
C GLN A 67 -5.18 -7.53 -22.79
N PHE A 68 -4.49 -7.31 -21.67
CA PHE A 68 -5.11 -7.25 -20.36
C PHE A 68 -5.37 -5.82 -19.88
N CYS A 69 -4.82 -4.81 -20.58
CA CYS A 69 -5.01 -3.41 -20.24
C CYS A 69 -6.48 -3.00 -20.46
N PRO A 70 -7.03 -2.10 -19.64
CA PRO A 70 -8.37 -1.58 -19.85
C PRO A 70 -8.47 -0.86 -21.20
N THR A 71 -9.62 -1.00 -21.86
CA THR A 71 -9.95 -0.35 -23.14
C THR A 71 -10.83 0.87 -22.91
N GLY A 72 -10.73 1.87 -23.78
CA GLY A 72 -11.52 3.11 -23.71
C GLY A 72 -10.66 4.36 -23.53
N VAL A 73 -11.30 5.53 -23.50
CA VAL A 73 -10.60 6.83 -23.43
C VAL A 73 -10.08 7.19 -22.04
N ASP A 74 -10.67 6.58 -21.00
CA ASP A 74 -10.31 6.81 -19.59
C ASP A 74 -9.35 5.73 -19.03
N THR A 75 -8.73 4.95 -19.92
CA THR A 75 -7.72 3.97 -19.52
C THR A 75 -6.41 4.64 -19.15
N TRP A 76 -5.66 4.04 -18.23
CA TRP A 76 -4.29 4.48 -17.93
C TRP A 76 -3.29 4.03 -19.00
N CYS A 77 -3.68 3.12 -19.90
CA CYS A 77 -2.81 2.59 -20.94
C CYS A 77 -2.73 3.54 -22.15
N ALA A 78 -1.62 4.27 -22.26
CA ALA A 78 -1.39 5.21 -23.36
C ALA A 78 -1.47 4.56 -24.76
N TYR A 79 -1.02 3.31 -24.91
CA TYR A 79 -1.15 2.55 -26.16
C TYR A 79 -2.62 2.34 -26.55
N ASN A 80 -3.47 1.89 -25.62
CA ASN A 80 -4.90 1.69 -25.89
C ASN A 80 -5.61 3.02 -26.18
N ILE A 81 -5.20 4.12 -25.54
CA ILE A 81 -5.70 5.47 -25.87
C ILE A 81 -5.33 5.83 -27.31
N ALA A 82 -4.06 5.68 -27.69
CA ALA A 82 -3.57 6.01 -29.02
C ALA A 82 -4.28 5.16 -30.10
N GLN A 83 -4.43 3.86 -29.85
CA GLN A 83 -5.18 2.95 -30.71
C GLN A 83 -6.65 3.39 -30.86
N SER A 84 -7.32 3.78 -29.78
CA SER A 84 -8.71 4.26 -29.84
C SER A 84 -8.88 5.56 -30.63
N LYS A 85 -7.83 6.38 -30.69
CA LYS A 85 -7.79 7.66 -31.42
C LYS A 85 -7.16 7.55 -32.81
N ASN A 86 -6.77 6.35 -33.24
CA ASN A 86 -5.99 6.11 -34.46
C ASN A 86 -4.71 6.98 -34.55
N MET A 87 -4.04 7.18 -33.42
CA MET A 87 -2.78 7.90 -33.33
C MET A 87 -1.58 6.94 -33.31
N PRO A 88 -0.43 7.34 -33.86
CA PRO A 88 0.80 6.58 -33.69
C PRO A 88 1.22 6.56 -32.22
N TYR A 89 1.80 5.44 -31.79
CA TYR A 89 2.36 5.26 -30.44
C TYR A 89 3.69 4.53 -30.55
N THR A 90 4.66 4.96 -29.76
CA THR A 90 5.98 4.34 -29.64
C THR A 90 6.14 3.86 -28.20
N HIS A 91 6.55 2.60 -28.04
CA HIS A 91 6.76 2.01 -26.73
C HIS A 91 8.00 2.59 -26.03
N LYS A 92 7.93 2.67 -24.70
CA LYS A 92 9.10 2.91 -23.86
C LYS A 92 9.97 1.64 -23.84
N ASP A 93 11.25 1.80 -23.49
CA ASP A 93 12.17 0.68 -23.38
C ASP A 93 11.60 -0.40 -22.43
N PRO A 94 11.53 -1.67 -22.87
CA PRO A 94 11.02 -2.75 -22.05
C PRO A 94 11.99 -3.05 -20.91
N LEU A 95 11.47 -3.69 -19.85
CA LEU A 95 12.33 -4.19 -18.77
C LEU A 95 13.40 -5.14 -19.30
N HIS A 96 14.59 -5.12 -18.70
CA HIS A 96 15.68 -6.05 -19.07
C HIS A 96 15.23 -7.52 -18.98
N PRO A 97 15.58 -8.40 -19.94
CA PRO A 97 15.10 -9.80 -19.98
C PRO A 97 15.29 -10.60 -18.68
N ASP A 98 16.45 -10.47 -18.02
CA ASP A 98 16.70 -11.07 -16.70
C ASP A 98 15.68 -10.64 -15.64
N VAL A 99 15.29 -9.36 -15.66
CA VAL A 99 14.31 -8.80 -14.73
C VAL A 99 12.93 -9.34 -15.05
N GLN A 100 12.53 -9.38 -16.33
CA GLN A 100 11.24 -9.95 -16.76
C GLN A 100 11.07 -11.37 -16.20
N THR A 101 12.06 -12.22 -16.47
CA THR A 101 12.06 -13.63 -16.05
C THR A 101 12.03 -13.78 -14.53
N SER A 102 12.73 -12.90 -13.81
CA SER A 102 12.82 -12.98 -12.34
C SER A 102 11.58 -12.46 -11.62
N ILE A 103 10.88 -11.46 -12.17
CA ILE A 103 9.70 -10.88 -11.51
C ILE A 103 8.39 -11.57 -11.90
N LEU A 104 8.33 -12.27 -13.03
CA LEU A 104 7.11 -12.98 -13.46
C LEU A 104 6.57 -13.94 -12.39
N PRO A 105 7.38 -14.80 -11.74
CA PRO A 105 6.88 -15.66 -10.67
C PRO A 105 6.31 -14.88 -9.48
N ILE A 106 6.83 -13.68 -9.21
CA ILE A 106 6.30 -12.80 -8.16
C ILE A 106 4.92 -12.28 -8.56
N TYR A 107 4.73 -11.91 -9.83
CA TYR A 107 3.43 -11.50 -10.35
C TYR A 107 2.42 -12.64 -10.31
N GLU A 108 2.80 -13.84 -10.75
CA GLU A 108 1.94 -15.03 -10.72
C GLU A 108 1.52 -15.38 -9.29
N ASP A 109 2.46 -15.44 -8.34
CA ASP A 109 2.13 -15.75 -6.94
C ASP A 109 1.27 -14.65 -6.30
N LEU A 110 1.48 -13.38 -6.64
CA LEU A 110 0.64 -12.26 -6.16
C LEU A 110 -0.70 -12.15 -6.90
N SER A 111 -0.93 -12.98 -7.91
CA SER A 111 -2.16 -13.02 -8.72
C SER A 111 -3.01 -14.26 -8.44
N ARG A 112 -2.63 -15.06 -7.43
CA ARG A 112 -3.33 -16.28 -7.03
C ARG A 112 -4.72 -16.00 -6.47
N ASP A 113 -5.65 -16.89 -6.78
CA ASP A 113 -7.07 -16.79 -6.42
C ASP A 113 -7.30 -16.71 -4.91
N ASP A 114 -6.63 -17.56 -4.14
CA ASP A 114 -6.73 -17.62 -2.68
C ASP A 114 -6.25 -16.32 -2.02
N LEU A 115 -5.22 -15.69 -2.60
CA LEU A 115 -4.73 -14.39 -2.15
C LEU A 115 -5.71 -13.27 -2.51
N LEU A 116 -6.16 -13.21 -3.77
CA LEU A 116 -7.01 -12.13 -4.27
C LEU A 116 -8.44 -12.20 -3.71
N GLU A 117 -8.94 -13.38 -3.38
CA GLU A 117 -10.24 -13.57 -2.73
C GLU A 117 -10.30 -12.85 -1.38
N ARG A 118 -9.18 -12.83 -0.63
CA ARG A 118 -9.06 -12.07 0.62
C ARG A 118 -8.99 -10.55 0.40
N CYS A 119 -8.74 -10.10 -0.82
CA CYS A 119 -8.72 -8.69 -1.18
C CYS A 119 -10.09 -8.17 -1.66
N VAL A 120 -11.04 -9.07 -1.96
CA VAL A 120 -12.40 -8.70 -2.34
C VAL A 120 -13.08 -7.94 -1.20
N GLY A 121 -13.79 -6.86 -1.54
CA GLY A 121 -14.35 -5.90 -0.59
C GLY A 121 -13.38 -4.79 -0.19
N GLY A 122 -12.13 -4.83 -0.68
CA GLY A 122 -11.14 -3.76 -0.45
C GLY A 122 -10.77 -3.59 1.02
N PHE A 123 -10.89 -4.66 1.82
CA PHE A 123 -10.53 -4.63 3.23
C PHE A 123 -9.02 -4.43 3.37
N THR A 124 -8.64 -3.33 4.01
CA THR A 124 -7.24 -3.01 4.21
C THR A 124 -6.67 -3.77 5.41
N GLN A 125 -5.42 -4.24 5.33
CA GLN A 125 -4.62 -4.74 6.46
C GLN A 125 -4.47 -3.72 7.63
N ASN A 126 -4.94 -2.49 7.44
CA ASN A 126 -4.92 -1.38 8.38
C ASN A 126 -5.57 -1.68 9.75
N ALA A 127 -6.40 -2.71 9.91
CA ALA A 127 -6.91 -3.06 11.23
C ALA A 127 -5.77 -3.44 12.19
N ASN A 128 -4.82 -4.27 11.74
CA ASN A 128 -3.67 -4.68 12.55
C ASN A 128 -2.70 -3.53 12.77
N GLU A 129 -2.45 -2.69 11.76
CA GLU A 129 -1.63 -1.49 11.89
C GLU A 129 -2.25 -0.48 12.86
N SER A 130 -3.57 -0.25 12.75
CA SER A 130 -4.33 0.62 13.66
C SER A 130 -4.31 0.09 15.09
N PHE A 131 -4.53 -1.21 15.28
CA PHE A 131 -4.46 -1.88 16.57
C PHE A 131 -3.07 -1.72 17.20
N ASN A 132 -2.01 -2.09 16.48
CA ASN A 132 -0.63 -1.95 16.92
C ASN A 132 -0.27 -0.49 17.22
N SER A 133 -0.71 0.46 16.40
CA SER A 133 -0.46 1.89 16.66
C SER A 133 -1.07 2.37 17.97
N THR A 134 -2.18 1.77 18.40
CA THR A 134 -2.84 2.11 19.66
C THR A 134 -2.13 1.43 20.83
N ILE A 135 -1.63 0.20 20.66
CA ILE A 135 -0.77 -0.45 21.66
C ILE A 135 0.45 0.41 21.92
N TRP A 136 1.15 0.85 20.87
CA TRP A 136 2.35 1.67 21.01
C TRP A 136 2.07 3.10 21.49
N ARG A 137 0.80 3.53 21.51
CA ARG A 137 0.39 4.76 22.18
C ARG A 137 0.28 4.58 23.70
N LEU A 138 -0.17 3.40 24.15
CA LEU A 138 -0.25 3.06 25.57
C LEU A 138 1.11 2.60 26.15
N ALA A 139 1.89 1.87 25.37
CA ALA A 139 3.21 1.36 25.73
C ALA A 139 4.25 1.75 24.65
N PRO A 140 4.79 2.97 24.70
CA PRO A 140 5.69 3.47 23.66
C PRO A 140 6.95 2.63 23.50
N LYS A 141 7.31 2.32 22.25
CA LYS A 141 8.48 1.46 21.91
C LYS A 141 9.83 2.00 22.41
N HIS A 142 9.94 3.31 22.63
CA HIS A 142 11.17 3.94 23.11
C HIS A 142 11.31 3.89 24.64
N LEU A 143 10.28 3.42 25.35
CA LEU A 143 10.30 3.21 26.79
C LEU A 143 10.47 1.72 27.09
N HIS A 144 11.18 1.41 28.18
CA HIS A 144 11.28 0.04 28.64
C HIS A 144 9.99 -0.38 29.34
N CYS A 145 9.14 -1.12 28.64
CA CYS A 145 7.92 -1.71 29.20
C CYS A 145 8.12 -3.21 29.43
N GLY A 146 7.88 -3.68 30.65
CA GLY A 146 7.88 -5.12 30.95
C GLY A 146 6.74 -5.86 30.24
N SER A 147 6.86 -7.18 30.10
CA SER A 147 5.88 -8.02 29.38
C SER A 147 4.45 -7.84 29.88
N LYS A 148 4.26 -7.75 31.20
CA LYS A 148 2.94 -7.51 31.82
C LYS A 148 2.30 -6.18 31.38
N ILE A 149 3.10 -5.13 31.19
CA ILE A 149 2.59 -3.82 30.75
C ILE A 149 2.09 -3.92 29.30
N ILE A 150 2.85 -4.59 28.44
CA ILE A 150 2.46 -4.82 27.04
C ILE A 150 1.18 -5.65 26.96
N GLU A 151 1.07 -6.68 27.80
CA GLU A 151 -0.12 -7.53 27.88
C GLU A 151 -1.37 -6.73 28.32
N ILE A 152 -1.25 -5.94 29.39
CA ILE A 152 -2.34 -5.05 29.85
C ILE A 152 -2.73 -4.05 28.74
N ALA A 153 -1.74 -3.43 28.08
CA ALA A 153 -1.99 -2.52 26.98
C ALA A 153 -2.75 -3.23 25.85
N ALA A 154 -2.37 -4.46 25.48
CA ALA A 154 -3.06 -5.23 24.44
C ALA A 154 -4.53 -5.51 24.80
N TYR A 155 -4.83 -5.90 26.04
CA TYR A 155 -6.22 -6.09 26.49
C TYR A 155 -7.03 -4.78 26.47
N LEU A 156 -6.45 -3.68 26.96
CA LEU A 156 -7.09 -2.37 26.93
C LEU A 156 -7.38 -1.92 25.50
N VAL A 157 -6.41 -2.07 24.59
CA VAL A 157 -6.61 -1.71 23.17
C VAL A 157 -7.67 -2.58 22.52
N ALA A 158 -7.72 -3.88 22.79
CA ALA A 158 -8.77 -4.75 22.27
C ALA A 158 -10.16 -4.28 22.71
N GLY A 159 -10.31 -3.91 23.98
CA GLY A 159 -11.54 -3.31 24.50
C GLY A 159 -11.87 -1.96 23.85
N ILE A 160 -10.90 -1.05 23.74
CA ILE A 160 -11.11 0.25 23.07
C ILE A 160 -11.50 0.07 21.60
N PHE A 161 -10.94 -0.92 20.92
CA PHE A 161 -11.21 -1.15 19.50
C PHE A 161 -12.65 -1.62 19.26
N ASN A 162 -13.19 -2.45 20.16
CA ASN A 162 -14.52 -3.02 20.05
C ASN A 162 -15.61 -2.12 20.65
N ASP A 163 -15.37 -1.59 21.85
CA ASP A 163 -16.36 -0.91 22.68
C ASP A 163 -16.07 0.60 22.83
N GLY A 164 -14.93 1.08 22.35
CA GLY A 164 -14.51 2.47 22.53
C GLY A 164 -14.09 2.80 23.96
N TYR A 165 -14.10 4.09 24.31
CA TYR A 165 -13.75 4.55 25.65
C TYR A 165 -14.80 4.16 26.69
N SER A 166 -15.99 3.70 26.28
CA SER A 166 -16.95 3.07 27.19
C SER A 166 -16.35 1.85 27.91
N PHE A 167 -15.43 1.11 27.26
CA PHE A 167 -14.69 0.02 27.89
C PHE A 167 -13.79 0.50 29.01
N ILE A 168 -13.11 1.63 28.83
CA ILE A 168 -12.26 2.23 29.86
C ILE A 168 -13.08 2.62 31.08
N LEU A 169 -14.30 3.15 30.89
CA LEU A 169 -15.22 3.43 31.99
C LEU A 169 -15.61 2.14 32.74
N LYS A 170 -15.85 1.02 32.04
CA LYS A 170 -16.12 -0.29 32.67
C LYS A 170 -14.92 -0.74 33.52
N VAL A 171 -13.71 -0.68 32.97
CA VAL A 171 -12.47 -1.05 33.69
C VAL A 171 -12.28 -0.16 34.93
N MET A 172 -12.52 1.15 34.83
CA MET A 172 -12.42 2.06 35.97
C MET A 172 -13.43 1.69 37.07
N ASN A 173 -14.65 1.34 36.69
CA ASN A 173 -15.68 0.88 37.63
C ASN A 173 -15.28 -0.42 38.33
N ASP A 174 -14.73 -1.39 37.60
CA ASP A 174 -14.27 -2.67 38.14
C ASP A 174 -13.08 -2.51 39.10
N LEU A 175 -12.29 -1.44 38.93
CA LEU A 175 -11.22 -1.01 39.83
C LEU A 175 -11.73 -0.13 40.98
N GLU A 176 -13.04 0.01 41.14
CA GLU A 176 -13.72 0.81 42.17
C GLU A 176 -13.35 2.31 42.13
N LEU A 177 -12.94 2.81 40.95
CA LEU A 177 -12.64 4.23 40.74
C LEU A 177 -13.93 5.03 40.59
N GLN A 178 -13.97 6.20 41.22
CA GLN A 178 -15.11 7.12 41.11
C GLN A 178 -15.16 7.76 39.72
N ILE A 179 -16.21 7.47 38.95
CA ILE A 179 -16.41 8.02 37.61
C ILE A 179 -17.21 9.32 37.71
N GLY A 180 -16.52 10.45 37.62
CA GLY A 180 -17.14 11.77 37.54
C GLY A 180 -17.78 12.07 36.18
N LYS A 181 -18.65 13.09 36.16
CA LYS A 181 -19.34 13.56 34.92
C LYS A 181 -18.35 13.93 33.81
N GLU A 182 -17.26 14.61 34.15
CA GLU A 182 -16.22 14.99 33.19
C GLU A 182 -15.58 13.78 32.50
N CYS A 183 -15.39 12.67 33.22
CA CYS A 183 -14.83 11.44 32.65
C CYS A 183 -15.79 10.81 31.63
N GLN A 184 -17.10 10.81 31.95
CA GLN A 184 -18.14 10.36 31.02
C GLN A 184 -18.23 11.26 29.79
N PHE A 185 -18.20 12.58 29.97
CA PHE A 185 -18.21 13.52 28.85
C PHE A 185 -17.00 13.33 27.94
N PHE A 186 -15.81 13.19 28.51
CA PHE A 186 -14.60 12.91 27.73
C PHE A 186 -14.71 11.62 26.91
N ALA A 187 -15.16 10.52 27.53
CA ALA A 187 -15.32 9.24 26.84
C ALA A 187 -16.30 9.34 25.66
N ASN A 188 -17.44 9.99 25.88
CA ASN A 188 -18.47 10.18 24.85
C ASN A 188 -17.96 11.07 23.70
N ASP A 189 -17.30 12.18 24.01
CA ASP A 189 -16.76 13.10 23.00
C ASP A 189 -15.64 12.45 22.18
N TYR A 190 -14.73 11.71 22.83
CA TYR A 190 -13.65 11.01 22.15
C TYR A 190 -14.18 9.93 21.19
N ASP A 191 -15.18 9.17 21.62
CA ASP A 191 -15.84 8.16 20.81
C ASP A 191 -16.59 8.78 19.63
N ALA A 192 -17.29 9.91 19.85
CA ALA A 192 -17.94 10.66 18.77
C ALA A 192 -16.92 11.13 17.71
N HIS A 193 -15.79 11.70 18.13
CA HIS A 193 -14.71 12.10 17.23
C HIS A 193 -14.11 10.90 16.47
N ARG A 194 -13.94 9.75 17.12
CA ARG A 194 -13.47 8.51 16.48
C ARG A 194 -14.42 8.09 15.35
N VAL A 195 -15.73 8.03 15.63
CA VAL A 195 -16.76 7.65 14.65
C VAL A 195 -16.81 8.65 13.49
N GLN A 196 -16.79 9.95 13.77
CA GLN A 196 -16.75 10.98 12.73
C GLN A 196 -15.52 10.83 11.81
N ARG A 197 -14.34 10.57 12.38
CA ARG A 197 -13.12 10.33 11.61
C ARG A 197 -13.24 9.07 10.74
N GLN A 198 -13.82 8.00 11.26
CA GLN A 198 -14.06 6.77 10.52
C GLN A 198 -15.03 7.00 9.36
N ASN A 199 -16.17 7.65 9.61
CA ASN A 199 -17.16 7.99 8.59
C ASN A 199 -16.56 8.85 7.48
N ARG A 200 -15.75 9.85 7.84
CA ARG A 200 -15.03 10.67 6.85
C ARG A 200 -14.08 9.83 5.99
N ARG A 201 -13.38 8.86 6.58
CA ARG A 201 -12.41 8.01 5.87
C ARG A 201 -13.08 6.92 5.03
N SER A 202 -14.28 6.49 5.38
CA SER A 202 -15.07 5.47 4.68
C SER A 202 -15.85 6.02 3.49
N LEU A 203 -16.13 7.33 3.45
CA LEU A 203 -16.73 8.01 2.28
C LEU A 203 -16.05 7.60 0.97
N SER A 204 -16.86 7.22 -0.02
CA SER A 204 -16.40 6.84 -1.36
C SER A 204 -15.55 7.95 -1.99
N SER A 205 -16.01 9.19 -1.94
CA SER A 205 -15.28 10.37 -2.45
C SER A 205 -13.88 10.52 -1.83
N SER A 206 -13.73 10.20 -0.54
CA SER A 206 -12.42 10.23 0.12
C SER A 206 -11.52 9.07 -0.29
N LYS A 207 -12.08 7.88 -0.56
CA LYS A 207 -11.34 6.74 -1.10
C LYS A 207 -10.91 6.99 -2.55
N GLU A 208 -11.80 7.51 -3.38
CA GLU A 208 -11.56 7.88 -4.77
C GLU A 208 -10.48 8.96 -4.88
N ALA A 209 -10.59 10.05 -4.11
CA ALA A 209 -9.58 11.11 -4.10
C ALA A 209 -8.20 10.61 -3.69
N ARG A 210 -8.11 9.68 -2.72
CA ARG A 210 -6.83 9.04 -2.35
C ARG A 210 -6.26 8.20 -3.50
N THR A 211 -7.11 7.43 -4.17
CA THR A 211 -6.72 6.58 -5.30
C THR A 211 -6.27 7.42 -6.49
N ALA A 212 -6.98 8.51 -6.80
CA ALA A 212 -6.63 9.47 -7.84
C ALA A 212 -5.28 10.15 -7.57
N ARG A 213 -5.01 10.59 -6.34
CA ARG A 213 -3.70 11.16 -5.95
C ARG A 213 -2.55 10.16 -6.14
N LYS A 214 -2.76 8.89 -5.78
CA LYS A 214 -1.77 7.82 -6.01
C LYS A 214 -1.56 7.57 -7.50
N GLY A 215 -2.64 7.52 -8.29
CA GLY A 215 -2.57 7.39 -9.74
C GLY A 215 -1.76 8.52 -10.38
N LYS A 216 -2.06 9.78 -10.03
CA LYS A 216 -1.33 10.96 -10.54
C LYS A 216 0.16 10.91 -10.21
N LYS A 217 0.52 10.62 -8.97
CA LYS A 217 1.93 10.50 -8.56
C LYS A 217 2.66 9.38 -9.32
N THR A 218 1.95 8.32 -9.70
CA THR A 218 2.53 7.23 -10.48
C THR A 218 2.75 7.63 -11.94
N ALA A 219 1.80 8.34 -12.54
CA ALA A 219 1.97 8.91 -13.88
C ALA A 219 3.16 9.87 -13.92
N GLU A 220 3.32 10.73 -12.91
CA GLU A 220 4.51 11.60 -12.78
C GLU A 220 5.81 10.78 -12.69
N MET A 221 5.84 9.66 -11.96
CA MET A 221 7.01 8.77 -11.90
C MET A 221 7.33 8.09 -13.25
N ASP A 222 6.35 7.95 -14.14
CA ASP A 222 6.56 7.42 -15.49
C ASP A 222 7.34 8.39 -16.37
N ASP A 223 7.21 9.68 -16.09
CA ASP A 223 7.91 10.77 -16.77
C ASP A 223 9.31 10.99 -16.15
N TYR A 224 9.49 10.81 -14.83
CA TYR A 224 10.80 11.02 -14.17
C TYR A 224 11.88 9.99 -14.54
N LEU A 225 11.52 8.76 -14.91
CA LEU A 225 12.48 7.77 -15.42
C LEU A 225 13.07 8.17 -16.79
N GLU A 226 12.58 9.25 -17.42
CA GLU A 226 13.10 9.81 -18.67
C GLU A 226 14.36 10.68 -18.46
N ILE A 227 14.71 11.07 -17.22
CA ILE A 227 15.73 12.10 -16.94
C ILE A 227 17.05 11.53 -16.36
N GLU A 228 17.25 10.20 -16.27
CA GLU A 228 18.56 9.63 -15.86
C GLU A 228 19.63 9.70 -16.99
N ASP A 229 19.89 10.94 -17.44
CA ASP A 229 21.02 11.39 -18.26
C ASP A 229 22.31 11.39 -17.41
N PRO A 230 23.50 11.03 -17.94
CA PRO A 230 24.63 10.55 -17.16
C PRO A 230 25.47 11.64 -16.46
N THR A 231 24.99 12.88 -16.36
CA THR A 231 25.80 14.01 -15.89
C THR A 231 25.31 14.68 -14.61
N ASN A 232 24.15 14.33 -14.06
CA ASN A 232 23.62 15.03 -12.88
C ASN A 232 23.69 14.17 -11.62
N PHE A 233 24.84 14.21 -10.96
CA PHE A 233 25.00 13.78 -9.57
C PHE A 233 24.26 14.78 -8.67
N VAL A 234 22.97 14.56 -8.41
CA VAL A 234 22.23 15.28 -7.37
C VAL A 234 22.14 14.38 -6.15
N VAL A 235 23.13 14.53 -5.27
CA VAL A 235 22.95 14.25 -3.84
C VAL A 235 21.96 15.29 -3.34
N HIS A 236 20.72 14.89 -3.08
CA HIS A 236 19.90 15.56 -2.07
C HIS A 236 18.76 14.67 -1.55
N CYS A 237 18.64 14.73 -0.22
CA CYS A 237 17.58 14.25 0.67
C CYS A 237 17.61 12.75 1.05
N LEU A 238 18.54 12.43 1.95
CA LEU A 238 18.44 11.30 2.88
C LEU A 238 17.37 11.51 3.99
N ASP A 239 16.73 12.67 4.08
CA ASP A 239 15.83 13.00 5.20
C ASP A 239 14.39 12.47 5.06
N ASP A 240 13.95 12.11 3.85
CA ASP A 240 12.62 11.49 3.62
C ASP A 240 12.59 9.97 3.93
N TYR A 241 13.75 9.38 4.27
CA TYR A 241 13.85 7.94 4.51
C TYR A 241 13.18 7.53 5.84
N LEU A 242 13.22 8.37 6.89
CA LEU A 242 12.69 7.98 8.21
C LEU A 242 11.16 8.05 8.34
N GLU A 243 10.48 8.95 7.63
CA GLU A 243 9.00 9.02 7.73
C GLU A 243 8.31 7.86 6.99
N ILE A 244 8.96 7.28 5.98
CA ILE A 244 8.44 6.11 5.26
C ILE A 244 8.90 4.80 5.93
N GLU A 245 10.07 4.76 6.56
CA GLU A 245 10.55 3.57 7.29
C GLU A 245 9.84 3.33 8.64
N GLY A 246 9.26 4.37 9.26
CA GLY A 246 8.40 4.22 10.43
C GLY A 246 7.09 3.43 10.17
N LEU A 247 6.76 3.17 8.91
CA LEU A 247 5.61 2.39 8.45
C LEU A 247 5.97 0.97 7.96
N LEU A 248 7.25 0.59 7.93
CA LEU A 248 7.70 -0.64 7.26
C LEU A 248 8.72 -1.50 8.02
N TYR A 249 9.05 -1.17 9.28
CA TYR A 249 9.76 -2.09 10.17
C TYR A 249 8.98 -2.42 11.45
N GLY A 250 8.52 -3.67 11.51
CA GLY A 250 8.57 -4.48 12.72
C GLY A 250 9.40 -5.74 12.40
N PRO A 251 10.39 -6.11 13.23
CA PRO A 251 11.12 -7.35 13.07
C PRO A 251 10.24 -8.54 13.51
N GLY A 252 10.55 -9.73 13.01
CA GLY A 252 10.16 -10.96 13.68
C GLY A 252 9.36 -11.90 12.80
N ILE A 253 10.10 -12.79 12.17
CA ILE A 253 9.71 -14.18 11.92
C ILE A 253 8.94 -14.69 13.16
N ALA A 254 7.76 -15.25 12.94
CA ALA A 254 7.24 -16.29 13.80
C ALA A 254 6.78 -17.41 12.86
N GLU A 255 7.53 -18.51 12.93
CA GLU A 255 7.06 -19.85 12.56
C GLU A 255 5.79 -20.21 13.33
#